data_AF-A0A3B9K9N0-F1
#
_entry.id   AF-A0A3B9K9N0-F1
#
_cell.length_a   1.000
_cell.length_b   1.000
_cell.length_c   1.000
_cell.angle_alpha   90.00
_cell.angle_beta   90.00
_cell.angle_gamma   90.00
#
_symmetry.space_group_name_H-M   'P 1'
#
loop_
_entity.id
_entity.type
_entity.pdbx_description
1 polymer ?
#
loop_
_entity_poly.entity_id
_entity_poly.type
_entity_poly.pdbx_seq_one_letter_code
_entity_poly.pdbx_strand_id
1 'polypeptide(L)'
;MNTPEELKAAIQKNLLELEKLAQNPWTQTKHALGEQAVLKEKDIGRLCYEAEETLSTDDLIRLKNALKLDTRQWRMYKSRFIHHPPEKD
;
A
#
# COMPACT_ATOMS: atom_id res chain seq x y z
N MET A 1 -4.99 -8.48 -16.04
CA MET A 1 -5.84 -7.79 -15.05
C MET A 1 -5.65 -8.55 -13.74
N ASN A 2 -5.20 -7.88 -12.68
CA ASN A 2 -5.14 -8.50 -11.36
C ASN A 2 -6.56 -8.64 -10.82
N THR A 3 -6.90 -9.80 -10.26
CA THR A 3 -8.21 -10.02 -9.64
C THR A 3 -8.32 -9.26 -8.31
N PRO A 4 -9.55 -8.97 -7.82
CA PRO A 4 -9.73 -8.35 -6.50
C PRO A 4 -9.02 -9.11 -5.37
N GLU A 5 -8.94 -10.44 -5.48
CA GLU A 5 -8.30 -11.31 -4.49
C GLU A 5 -6.77 -11.20 -4.53
N GLU A 6 -6.17 -11.09 -5.72
CA GLU A 6 -4.73 -10.86 -5.88
C GLU A 6 -4.33 -9.48 -5.34
N LEU A 7 -5.10 -8.45 -5.66
CA LEU A 7 -4.90 -7.10 -5.13
C LEU A 7 -5.01 -7.08 -3.60
N LYS A 8 -6.02 -7.76 -3.04
CA LYS A 8 -6.17 -7.92 -1.60
C LYS A 8 -4.94 -8.58 -0.98
N ALA A 9 -4.52 -9.73 -1.51
CA ALA A 9 -3.39 -10.47 -0.97
C ALA A 9 -2.10 -9.64 -1.02
N ALA A 10 -1.86 -8.93 -2.13
CA ALA A 10 -0.70 -8.08 -2.31
C ALA A 10 -0.69 -6.88 -1.34
N ILE A 11 -1.82 -6.18 -1.19
CA ILE A 11 -1.93 -5.05 -0.26
C ILE A 11 -1.76 -5.53 1.19
N GLN A 12 -2.43 -6.62 1.56
CA GLN A 12 -2.37 -7.18 2.91
C GLN A 12 -0.95 -7.63 3.28
N LYS A 13 -0.22 -8.24 2.34
CA LYS A 13 1.18 -8.62 2.54
C LYS A 13 2.04 -7.39 2.86
N ASN A 14 1.94 -6.33 2.05
CA ASN A 14 2.74 -5.13 2.26
C ASN A 14 2.38 -4.40 3.56
N LEU A 15 1.09 -4.36 3.94
CA LEU A 15 0.67 -3.81 5.23
C LEU A 15 1.28 -4.58 6.41
N LEU A 16 1.27 -5.91 6.36
CA LEU A 16 1.86 -6.74 7.41
C LEU A 16 3.38 -6.56 7.48
N GLU A 17 4.06 -6.46 6.34
CA GLU A 17 5.49 -6.16 6.30
C GLU A 17 5.80 -4.77 6.87
N LEU A 18 4.97 -3.77 6.59
CA LEU A 18 5.10 -2.42 7.15
C LEU A 18 4.94 -2.41 8.67
N GLU A 19 3.97 -3.15 9.20
CA GLU A 19 3.75 -3.30 10.64
C GLU A 19 4.93 -4.02 11.31
N LYS A 20 5.44 -5.09 10.69
CA LYS A 20 6.64 -5.80 11.18
C LYS A 20 7.87 -4.91 11.22
N LEU A 21 8.07 -4.08 10.20
CA LEU A 21 9.16 -3.10 10.16
C LEU A 21 9.03 -2.08 11.30
N ALA A 22 7.82 -1.59 11.57
CA ALA A 22 7.56 -0.66 12.66
C ALA A 22 7.77 -1.29 14.05
N GLN A 23 7.48 -2.58 14.21
CA GLN A 23 7.63 -3.29 15.49
C GLN A 23 9.04 -3.87 15.73
N ASN A 24 9.89 -3.95 14.72
CA ASN A 24 11.23 -4.53 14.88
C ASN A 24 12.21 -3.49 15.51
N PRO A 25 12.72 -3.72 16.74
CA PRO A 25 13.60 -2.79 17.44
C PRO A 25 14.97 -2.64 16.74
N TRP A 26 15.41 -3.68 16.04
CA TRP A 26 16.70 -3.70 15.34
C TRP A 26 16.72 -2.81 14.09
N THR A 27 15.56 -2.54 13.50
CA THR A 27 15.40 -1.59 12.39
C THR A 27 15.25 -0.15 12.86
N GLN A 28 15.25 0.17 14.17
CA GLN A 28 15.15 1.55 14.66
C GLN A 28 16.35 2.46 14.34
N THR A 29 17.35 2.01 13.59
CA THR A 29 18.24 2.91 12.85
C THR A 29 17.42 3.64 11.80
N LYS A 30 17.01 4.88 12.14
CA LYS A 30 16.07 5.77 11.41
C LYS A 30 16.19 5.77 9.88
N HIS A 31 17.38 5.54 9.33
CA HIS A 31 17.63 5.58 7.89
C HIS A 31 17.12 4.33 7.16
N ALA A 32 17.53 3.13 7.57
CA ALA A 32 17.20 1.89 6.87
C ALA A 32 15.71 1.51 6.99
N LEU A 33 15.10 1.80 8.14
CA LEU A 33 13.65 1.65 8.34
C LEU A 33 12.85 2.66 7.52
N GLY A 34 13.35 3.89 7.40
CA GLY A 34 12.72 4.92 6.57
C GLY A 34 12.64 4.48 5.12
N GLU A 35 13.75 3.98 4.56
CA GLU A 35 13.80 3.55 3.15
C GLU A 35 12.91 2.34 2.88
N GLN A 36 12.96 1.30 3.71
CA GLN A 36 12.11 0.11 3.53
C GLN A 36 10.63 0.40 3.74
N ALA A 37 10.28 1.20 4.75
CA ALA A 37 8.90 1.61 4.97
C ALA A 37 8.38 2.44 3.78
N VAL A 38 9.17 3.37 3.26
CA VAL A 38 8.79 4.19 2.10
C VAL A 38 8.55 3.34 0.85
N LEU A 39 9.39 2.33 0.58
CA LEU A 39 9.18 1.41 -0.54
C LEU A 39 7.87 0.63 -0.39
N LYS A 40 7.58 0.12 0.81
CA LYS A 40 6.33 -0.60 1.10
C LYS A 40 5.11 0.30 1.00
N GLU A 41 5.17 1.53 1.52
CA GLU A 41 4.08 2.51 1.35
C GLU A 41 3.83 2.85 -0.13
N LYS A 42 4.89 2.91 -0.95
CA LYS A 42 4.79 3.10 -2.40
C LYS A 42 4.13 1.91 -3.10
N ASP A 43 4.53 0.68 -2.78
CA ASP A 43 3.91 -0.52 -3.35
C ASP A 43 2.42 -0.60 -3.00
N ILE A 44 2.05 -0.30 -1.75
CA ILE A 44 0.65 -0.20 -1.35
C ILE A 44 -0.06 0.89 -2.17
N GLY A 45 0.55 2.06 -2.31
CA GLY A 45 -0.01 3.16 -3.08
C GLY A 45 -0.24 2.83 -4.57
N ARG A 46 0.69 2.11 -5.19
CA ARG A 46 0.55 1.60 -6.57
C ARG A 46 -0.62 0.62 -6.67
N LEU A 47 -0.74 -0.31 -5.74
CA LEU A 47 -1.83 -1.30 -5.71
C LEU A 47 -3.19 -0.63 -5.46
N CYS A 48 -3.24 0.41 -4.61
CA CYS A 48 -4.44 1.22 -4.42
C CYS A 48 -4.83 1.97 -5.71
N TYR A 49 -3.86 2.53 -6.44
CA TYR A 49 -4.12 3.16 -7.73
C TYR A 49 -4.64 2.15 -8.74
N GLU A 50 -3.97 1.01 -8.91
CA GLU A 50 -4.36 -0.04 -9.85
C GLU A 50 -5.73 -0.63 -9.52
N ALA A 51 -6.05 -0.83 -8.24
CA ALA A 51 -7.37 -1.27 -7.82
C ALA A 51 -8.44 -0.25 -8.26
N GLU A 52 -8.20 1.05 -8.13
CA GLU A 52 -9.18 2.07 -8.55
C GLU A 52 -9.38 2.15 -10.07
N GLU A 53 -8.35 1.82 -10.86
CA GLU A 53 -8.44 1.81 -12.32
C GLU A 53 -9.06 0.51 -12.87
N THR A 54 -8.94 -0.60 -12.14
CA THR A 54 -9.31 -1.94 -12.65
C THR A 54 -10.58 -2.51 -12.05
N LEU A 55 -10.93 -2.13 -10.81
CA LEU A 55 -12.08 -2.68 -10.10
C LEU A 55 -13.29 -1.75 -10.20
N SER A 56 -14.47 -2.35 -10.21
CA SER A 56 -15.72 -1.61 -10.07
C SER A 56 -15.83 -0.97 -8.69
N THR A 57 -16.70 0.04 -8.54
CA THR A 57 -16.92 0.71 -7.25
C THR A 57 -17.34 -0.27 -6.14
N ASP A 58 -18.16 -1.28 -6.44
CA ASP A 58 -18.56 -2.33 -5.47
C ASP A 58 -17.37 -3.18 -5.03
N ASP A 59 -16.55 -3.65 -5.98
CA ASP A 59 -15.35 -4.45 -5.69
C ASP A 59 -14.32 -3.64 -4.89
N LEU A 60 -14.18 -2.34 -5.17
CA LEU A 60 -13.33 -1.43 -4.39
C LEU A 60 -13.81 -1.28 -2.96
N ILE A 61 -15.12 -1.15 -2.74
CA ILE A 61 -15.71 -1.06 -1.40
C ILE A 61 -15.47 -2.36 -0.64
N ARG A 62 -15.71 -3.51 -1.29
CA ARG A 62 -15.43 -4.84 -0.71
C ARG A 62 -13.96 -5.01 -0.36
N LEU A 63 -13.06 -4.58 -1.25
CA LEU A 63 -11.61 -4.65 -1.05
C LEU A 63 -11.17 -3.80 0.15
N LYS A 64 -11.61 -2.53 0.23
CA LYS A 64 -11.32 -1.62 1.35
C LYS A 64 -11.81 -2.19 2.68
N ASN A 65 -13.04 -2.71 2.71
CA ASN A 65 -13.62 -3.36 3.90
C ASN A 65 -12.83 -4.62 4.30
N ALA A 66 -12.44 -5.45 3.33
CA ALA A 66 -11.66 -6.67 3.60
C ALA A 66 -10.26 -6.37 4.15
N LEU A 67 -9.66 -5.27 3.71
CA LEU A 67 -8.37 -4.77 4.21
C LEU A 67 -8.49 -3.95 5.49
N LYS A 68 -9.72 -3.70 5.97
CA LYS A 68 -10.02 -2.79 7.10
C LYS A 68 -9.35 -1.42 6.92
N LEU A 69 -9.26 -0.94 5.69
CA LEU A 69 -8.69 0.36 5.36
C LEU A 69 -9.81 1.38 5.22
N ASP A 70 -9.77 2.41 6.05
CA ASP A 70 -10.64 3.57 5.86
C ASP A 70 -10.24 4.38 4.62
N THR A 71 -11.22 5.13 4.09
CA THR A 71 -11.01 5.99 2.91
C THR A 71 -9.83 6.94 3.07
N ARG A 72 -9.57 7.40 4.30
CA ARG A 72 -8.42 8.27 4.61
C ARG A 72 -7.09 7.54 4.45
N GLN A 73 -6.95 6.33 4.98
CA GLN A 73 -5.73 5.53 4.84
C GLN A 73 -5.49 5.15 3.38
N TRP A 74 -6.55 4.77 2.67
CA TRP A 74 -6.47 4.48 1.23
C TRP A 74 -5.91 5.67 0.44
N ARG A 75 -6.46 6.87 0.66
CA ARG A 75 -5.97 8.09 0.01
C ARG A 75 -4.55 8.43 0.41
N MET A 76 -4.16 8.21 1.67
CA MET A 76 -2.79 8.43 2.13
C MET A 76 -1.79 7.55 1.37
N TYR A 77 -2.03 6.23 1.29
CA TYR A 77 -1.16 5.32 0.55
C TYR A 77 -1.12 5.66 -0.94
N LYS A 78 -2.28 5.93 -1.57
CA LYS A 78 -2.32 6.37 -2.96
C LYS A 78 -1.52 7.65 -3.19
N SER A 79 -1.64 8.63 -2.28
CA SER A 79 -0.90 9.89 -2.36
C SER A 79 0.61 9.69 -2.27
N ARG A 80 1.09 8.71 -1.49
CA ARG A 80 2.52 8.36 -1.39
C ARG A 80 3.09 7.88 -2.72
N PHE A 81 2.29 7.19 -3.53
CA PHE A 81 2.64 6.80 -4.88
C PHE A 81 2.61 7.99 -5.85
N ILE A 82 1.57 8.85 -5.78
CA ILE A 82 1.41 9.99 -6.69
C ILE A 82 2.43 11.12 -6.44
N HIS A 83 2.78 11.40 -5.19
CA HIS A 83 3.70 12.50 -4.83
C HIS A 83 5.18 12.15 -4.99
N HIS A 84 5.53 10.85 -5.03
CA HIS A 84 6.85 10.39 -5.43
C HIS A 84 6.70 9.52 -6.68
N PRO A 85 6.38 10.12 -7.85
CA PRO A 85 6.46 9.37 -9.09
C PRO A 85 7.88 8.79 -9.22
N PRO A 86 8.06 7.62 -9.86
CA PRO A 86 9.40 7.19 -10.24
C PRO A 86 10.04 8.36 -11.00
N GLU A 87 11.23 8.78 -10.57
CA GLU A 87 12.05 9.67 -11.37
C GLU A 87 12.10 9.06 -12.77
N LYS A 88 11.66 9.83 -13.77
CA LYS A 88 11.76 9.43 -15.16
C LYS A 88 13.25 9.36 -15.47
N ASP A 89 13.78 8.15 -15.57
CA ASP A 89 14.98 7.87 -16.36
C ASP A 89 14.73 8.25 -17.83
#